data_AF-A0A3L7Z6Q5-F1
#
_entry.id   AF-A0A3L7Z6Q5-F1
#
_cell.length_a   1.000
_cell.length_b   1.000
_cell.length_c   1.000
_cell.angle_alpha   90.00
_cell.angle_beta   90.00
_cell.angle_gamma   90.00
#
_symmetry.space_group_name_H-M   'P 1'
#
loop_
_entity.id
_entity.type
_entity.pdbx_description
1 polymer ?
#
loop_
_entity_poly.entity_id
_entity_poly.type
_entity_poly.pdbx_seq_one_letter_code
_entity_poly.pdbx_strand_id
1 'polypeptide(L)'
;MKKISILLFLCGFTLQVFAQFPPKNIATALLCQDAIGLLHIYNKEPKNRSQVEDAFLTGIDLSEYSYEQIDTLCLVVDKSSVLGDYLFKVREYRKNEIINELEKCTVEELVSHAVAYPTRKALINDFINTSILSVLDSLSYKELSYISSYLRDYDIYFSVENKKKDRTYEIQNILQQNVHKYCEEEMVLMESLLFNIEKSVWRYLFGGYKEVAKYYSQIGMIPDDVTTAVEQYRALVRTCISTKDISKKLKTEINQFCNSINKARTNYAQYFGRKNPPKINFVIPELDFSYNVSSDMLVEVGKAREHFVDDRETTKKISNVASVFIGFWATIGKGALDMMAVSNLSDKEVHFREMYMQEVLKEIVIKVERQNLLIKKSIEKQLKQNQNGFINFITN
;
A
#
# COMPACT_ATOMS: atom_id res chain seq x y z
N MET A 1 -0.69 -98.64 -18.14
CA MET A 1 -0.57 -97.57 -19.16
C MET A 1 -1.05 -96.19 -18.70
N LYS A 2 -2.17 -96.03 -17.96
CA LYS A 2 -2.66 -94.69 -17.53
C LYS A 2 -1.73 -93.85 -16.61
N LYS A 3 -0.89 -94.48 -15.78
CA LYS A 3 0.05 -93.75 -14.89
C LYS A 3 1.28 -93.17 -15.61
N ILE A 4 1.68 -93.75 -16.76
CA ILE A 4 2.83 -93.28 -17.55
C ILE A 4 2.43 -92.05 -18.40
N SER A 5 1.19 -92.00 -18.89
CA SER A 5 0.67 -90.84 -19.62
C SER A 5 0.52 -89.59 -18.74
N ILE A 6 0.13 -89.74 -17.47
CA ILE A 6 0.06 -88.61 -16.52
C ILE A 6 1.46 -88.11 -16.17
N LEU A 7 2.44 -89.01 -16.02
CA LEU A 7 3.83 -88.63 -15.77
C LEU A 7 4.46 -87.93 -17.00
N LEU A 8 4.17 -88.39 -18.22
CA LEU A 8 4.62 -87.73 -19.46
C LEU A 8 3.92 -86.40 -19.71
N PHE A 9 2.65 -86.26 -19.32
CA PHE A 9 1.92 -84.99 -19.41
C PHE A 9 2.44 -83.99 -18.37
N LEU A 10 2.71 -84.42 -17.12
CA LEU A 10 3.33 -83.58 -16.09
C LEU A 10 4.78 -83.25 -16.43
N CYS A 11 5.59 -84.20 -16.92
CA CYS A 11 6.95 -83.93 -17.37
C CYS A 11 6.98 -83.02 -18.60
N GLY A 12 6.04 -83.16 -19.54
CA GLY A 12 5.88 -82.29 -20.71
C GLY A 12 5.42 -80.88 -20.33
N PHE A 13 4.48 -80.74 -19.39
CA PHE A 13 4.06 -79.44 -18.85
C PHE A 13 5.17 -78.79 -18.04
N THR A 14 5.94 -79.55 -17.25
CA THR A 14 7.10 -79.00 -16.54
C THR A 14 8.25 -78.70 -17.49
N LEU A 15 8.48 -79.45 -18.58
CA LEU A 15 9.54 -79.15 -19.55
C LEU A 15 9.19 -77.96 -20.45
N GLN A 16 7.91 -77.71 -20.76
CA GLN A 16 7.46 -76.46 -21.37
C GLN A 16 7.53 -75.27 -20.41
N VAL A 17 7.27 -75.49 -19.12
CA VAL A 17 7.43 -74.45 -18.08
C VAL A 17 8.92 -74.19 -17.76
N PHE A 18 9.80 -75.20 -17.84
CA PHE A 18 11.25 -75.06 -17.67
C PHE A 18 11.96 -74.47 -18.91
N ALA A 19 11.29 -74.43 -20.07
CA ALA A 19 11.82 -73.79 -21.29
C ALA A 19 11.56 -72.27 -21.35
N GLN A 20 10.83 -71.69 -20.39
CA GLN A 20 10.52 -70.26 -20.38
C GLN A 20 10.55 -69.65 -18.97
N PHE A 21 11.44 -70.09 -18.08
CA PHE A 21 11.80 -69.20 -16.98
C PHE A 21 12.72 -68.12 -17.55
N PRO A 22 12.26 -66.86 -17.62
CA PRO A 22 13.13 -65.79 -18.06
C PRO A 22 14.40 -65.80 -17.19
N PRO A 23 15.58 -65.56 -17.78
CA PRO A 23 16.83 -65.31 -17.07
C PRO A 23 16.59 -64.49 -15.80
N LYS A 24 17.27 -64.82 -14.68
CA LYS A 24 16.98 -64.25 -13.35
C LYS A 24 16.92 -62.72 -13.36
N ASN A 25 17.75 -62.07 -14.17
CA ASN A 25 17.75 -60.63 -14.43
C ASN A 25 16.43 -60.11 -15.04
N ILE A 26 15.86 -60.80 -16.02
CA ILE A 26 14.57 -60.46 -16.66
C ILE A 26 13.41 -60.69 -15.68
N ALA A 27 13.40 -61.83 -14.98
CA ALA A 27 12.37 -62.12 -13.97
C ALA A 27 12.36 -61.08 -12.83
N THR A 28 13.55 -60.66 -12.38
CA THR A 28 13.69 -59.64 -11.34
C THR A 28 13.21 -58.28 -11.81
N ALA A 29 13.59 -57.87 -13.03
CA ALA A 29 13.13 -56.60 -13.60
C ALA A 29 11.60 -56.57 -13.78
N LEU A 30 10.99 -57.68 -14.23
CA LEU A 30 9.54 -57.80 -14.37
C LEU A 30 8.79 -57.72 -13.03
N LEU A 31 9.28 -58.42 -12.00
CA LEU A 31 8.70 -58.38 -10.65
C LEU A 31 8.76 -56.98 -10.05
N CYS A 32 9.82 -56.22 -10.37
CA CYS A 32 9.99 -54.84 -9.92
C CYS A 32 9.29 -53.81 -10.81
N GLN A 33 8.59 -54.22 -11.87
CA GLN A 33 8.02 -53.31 -12.88
C GLN A 33 9.08 -52.36 -13.50
N ASP A 34 10.33 -52.81 -13.60
CA ASP A 34 11.46 -52.03 -14.08
C ASP A 34 11.57 -52.08 -15.61
N ALA A 35 10.77 -51.23 -16.27
CA ALA A 35 10.75 -51.10 -17.73
C ALA A 35 12.13 -50.72 -18.32
N ILE A 36 12.87 -49.82 -17.67
CA ILE A 36 14.21 -49.39 -18.14
C ILE A 36 15.20 -50.55 -18.02
N GLY A 37 15.18 -51.28 -16.91
CA GLY A 37 16.02 -52.46 -16.70
C GLY A 37 15.79 -53.53 -17.77
N LEU A 38 14.52 -53.79 -18.13
CA LEU A 38 14.18 -54.70 -19.23
C LEU A 38 14.75 -54.19 -20.57
N LEU A 39 14.58 -52.91 -20.91
CA LEU A 39 15.13 -52.35 -22.14
C LEU A 39 16.67 -52.37 -22.18
N HIS A 40 17.34 -52.21 -21.04
CA HIS A 40 18.80 -52.36 -20.98
C HIS A 40 19.25 -53.79 -21.25
N ILE A 41 18.53 -54.80 -20.74
CA ILE A 41 18.80 -56.21 -21.06
C ILE A 41 18.54 -56.48 -22.55
N TYR A 42 17.43 -55.95 -23.09
CA TYR A 42 17.06 -56.06 -24.51
C TYR A 42 18.19 -55.60 -25.46
N ASN A 43 18.83 -54.49 -25.11
CA ASN A 43 19.90 -53.91 -25.93
C ASN A 43 21.26 -54.61 -25.75
N LYS A 44 21.59 -55.04 -24.52
CA LYS A 44 22.90 -55.64 -24.21
C LYS A 44 22.99 -57.12 -24.55
N GLU A 45 21.88 -57.85 -24.54
CA GLU A 45 21.87 -59.31 -24.64
C GLU A 45 21.00 -59.79 -25.82
N PRO A 46 21.55 -59.82 -27.06
CA PRO A 46 20.78 -60.17 -28.27
C PRO A 46 20.07 -61.52 -28.19
N LYS A 47 20.65 -62.47 -27.45
CA LYS A 47 20.13 -63.83 -27.26
C LYS A 47 18.83 -63.87 -26.44
N ASN A 48 18.56 -62.83 -25.65
CA ASN A 48 17.42 -62.77 -24.73
C ASN A 48 16.29 -61.87 -25.25
N ARG A 49 16.43 -61.26 -26.43
CA ARG A 49 15.48 -60.27 -26.97
C ARG A 49 14.03 -60.73 -27.01
N SER A 50 13.78 -61.94 -27.54
CA SER A 50 12.41 -62.49 -27.62
C SER A 50 11.77 -62.72 -26.25
N GLN A 51 12.56 -63.12 -25.24
CA GLN A 51 12.06 -63.32 -23.87
C GLN A 51 11.82 -61.99 -23.15
N VAL A 52 12.63 -60.97 -23.43
CA VAL A 52 12.41 -59.61 -22.93
C VAL A 52 11.19 -58.96 -23.60
N GLU A 53 11.00 -59.19 -24.90
CA GLU A 53 9.82 -58.73 -25.65
C GLU A 53 8.53 -59.26 -25.04
N ASP A 54 8.42 -60.57 -24.85
CA ASP A 54 7.24 -61.19 -24.22
C ASP A 54 7.02 -60.66 -22.80
N ALA A 55 8.08 -60.59 -21.98
CA ALA A 55 7.97 -60.09 -20.61
C ALA A 55 7.52 -58.62 -20.57
N PHE A 56 8.07 -57.77 -21.43
CA PHE A 56 7.74 -56.36 -21.48
C PHE A 56 6.30 -56.12 -21.94
N LEU A 57 5.88 -56.76 -23.03
CA LEU A 57 4.54 -56.57 -23.61
C LEU A 57 3.42 -57.14 -22.74
N THR A 58 3.68 -58.19 -21.97
CA THR A 58 2.64 -58.86 -21.16
C THR A 58 2.62 -58.42 -19.70
N GLY A 59 3.73 -57.92 -19.16
CA GLY A 59 3.86 -57.68 -17.73
C GLY A 59 4.27 -56.28 -17.30
N ILE A 60 4.57 -55.36 -18.22
CA ILE A 60 4.72 -53.93 -17.90
C ILE A 60 3.44 -53.19 -18.26
N ASP A 61 2.80 -52.58 -17.26
CA ASP A 61 1.65 -51.71 -17.47
C ASP A 61 2.10 -50.28 -17.80
N LEU A 62 2.01 -49.91 -19.08
CA LEU A 62 2.33 -48.56 -19.54
C LEU A 62 1.17 -47.56 -19.38
N SER A 63 -0.01 -47.99 -18.90
CA SER A 63 -1.17 -47.12 -18.70
C SER A 63 -0.98 -46.10 -17.58
N GLU A 64 -0.12 -46.41 -16.59
CA GLU A 64 0.23 -45.52 -15.49
C GLU A 64 1.45 -44.63 -15.78
N TYR A 65 2.16 -44.88 -16.88
CA TYR A 65 3.36 -44.14 -17.23
C TYR A 65 3.01 -42.78 -17.81
N SER A 66 3.68 -41.74 -17.29
CA SER A 66 3.60 -40.38 -17.83
C SER A 66 4.26 -40.31 -19.21
N TYR A 67 3.92 -39.27 -19.98
CA TYR A 67 4.55 -39.03 -21.27
C TYR A 67 6.08 -38.95 -21.17
N GLU A 68 6.62 -38.31 -20.13
CA GLU A 68 8.07 -38.19 -19.90
C GLU A 68 8.73 -39.53 -19.67
N GLN A 69 8.05 -40.41 -18.93
CA GLN A 69 8.55 -41.77 -18.68
C GLN A 69 8.55 -42.58 -19.97
N ILE A 70 7.48 -42.51 -20.78
CA ILE A 70 7.44 -43.16 -22.10
C ILE A 70 8.50 -42.59 -23.04
N ASP A 71 8.68 -41.27 -23.08
CA ASP A 71 9.71 -40.60 -23.89
C ASP A 71 11.11 -41.09 -23.52
N THR A 72 11.38 -41.23 -22.22
CA THR A 72 12.64 -41.79 -21.71
C THR A 72 12.84 -43.22 -22.16
N LEU A 73 11.81 -44.07 -22.14
CA LEU A 73 11.90 -45.45 -22.63
C LEU A 73 12.23 -45.50 -24.13
N CYS A 74 11.61 -44.63 -24.93
CA CYS A 74 11.88 -44.53 -26.38
C CYS A 74 13.32 -44.15 -26.71
N LEU A 75 14.03 -43.41 -25.84
CA LEU A 75 15.44 -43.05 -26.05
C LEU A 75 16.39 -44.25 -25.90
N VAL A 76 15.97 -45.29 -25.19
CA VAL A 76 16.79 -46.46 -24.88
C VAL A 76 16.66 -47.53 -25.96
N VAL A 77 15.67 -47.46 -26.85
CA VAL A 77 15.37 -48.50 -27.84
C VAL A 77 15.46 -47.98 -29.27
N ASP A 78 15.98 -48.80 -30.19
CA ASP A 78 15.94 -48.46 -31.62
C ASP A 78 14.49 -48.57 -32.14
N LYS A 79 14.03 -47.51 -32.81
CA LYS A 79 12.72 -47.43 -33.45
C LYS A 79 12.46 -48.57 -34.44
N SER A 80 13.50 -49.14 -35.05
CA SER A 80 13.37 -50.25 -36.01
C SER A 80 13.08 -51.61 -35.36
N SER A 81 13.20 -51.71 -34.03
CA SER A 81 12.93 -52.95 -33.28
C SER A 81 11.44 -53.13 -32.95
N VAL A 82 11.04 -54.34 -32.57
CA VAL A 82 9.64 -54.66 -32.20
C VAL A 82 9.19 -53.84 -30.98
N LEU A 83 10.01 -53.81 -29.92
CA LEU A 83 9.74 -52.97 -28.74
C LEU A 83 9.82 -51.47 -29.06
N GLY A 84 10.70 -51.09 -29.99
CA GLY A 84 10.75 -49.74 -30.54
C GLY A 84 9.41 -49.34 -31.15
N ASP A 85 8.95 -50.05 -32.18
CA ASP A 85 7.67 -49.75 -32.86
C ASP A 85 6.51 -49.66 -31.88
N TYR A 86 6.43 -50.57 -30.91
CA TYR A 86 5.41 -50.53 -29.85
C TYR A 86 5.52 -49.27 -28.97
N LEU A 87 6.68 -48.98 -28.39
CA LEU A 87 6.87 -47.81 -27.52
C LEU A 87 6.66 -46.49 -28.27
N PHE A 88 7.10 -46.40 -29.53
CA PHE A 88 6.87 -45.22 -30.36
C PHE A 88 5.38 -45.02 -30.67
N LYS A 89 4.59 -46.09 -30.88
CA LYS A 89 3.12 -45.98 -31.00
C LYS A 89 2.46 -45.50 -29.72
N VAL A 90 2.88 -46.02 -28.57
CA VAL A 90 2.39 -45.58 -27.25
C VAL A 90 2.72 -44.10 -27.02
N ARG A 91 3.96 -43.68 -27.36
CA ARG A 91 4.39 -42.28 -27.28
C ARG A 91 3.52 -41.36 -28.13
N GLU A 92 3.20 -41.74 -29.37
CA GLU A 92 2.33 -40.96 -30.24
C GLU A 92 0.89 -40.88 -29.69
N TYR A 93 0.36 -41.97 -29.12
CA TYR A 93 -0.94 -41.94 -28.46
C TYR A 93 -0.97 -40.94 -27.30
N ARG A 94 0.04 -40.96 -26.41
CA ARG A 94 0.15 -40.01 -25.29
C ARG A 94 0.35 -38.57 -25.75
N LYS A 95 1.12 -38.36 -26.81
CA LYS A 95 1.28 -37.05 -27.44
C LYS A 95 -0.07 -36.49 -27.89
N ASN A 96 -0.91 -37.31 -28.51
CA ASN A 96 -2.25 -36.89 -28.94
C ASN A 96 -3.18 -36.59 -27.75
N GLU A 97 -3.10 -37.34 -26.66
CA GLU A 97 -3.82 -37.01 -25.42
C GLU A 97 -3.45 -35.61 -24.91
N ILE A 98 -2.15 -35.30 -24.83
CA ILE A 98 -1.67 -33.99 -24.39
C ILE A 98 -2.15 -32.89 -25.34
N ILE A 99 -2.09 -33.10 -26.66
CA ILE A 99 -2.56 -32.11 -27.64
C ILE A 99 -4.06 -31.81 -27.44
N ASN A 100 -4.88 -32.85 -27.28
CA ASN A 100 -6.32 -32.70 -27.04
C ASN A 100 -6.65 -31.97 -25.72
N GLU A 101 -5.77 -32.05 -24.72
CA GLU A 101 -5.87 -31.27 -23.49
C GLU A 101 -5.51 -29.80 -23.74
N LEU A 102 -4.39 -29.54 -24.42
CA LEU A 102 -3.93 -28.19 -24.74
C LEU A 102 -4.93 -27.42 -25.63
N GLU A 103 -5.66 -28.11 -26.50
CA GLU A 103 -6.74 -27.51 -27.32
C GLU A 103 -7.88 -26.87 -26.53
N LYS A 104 -8.04 -27.24 -25.25
CA LYS A 104 -9.11 -26.74 -24.39
C LYS A 104 -8.63 -25.63 -23.45
N CYS A 105 -7.34 -25.37 -23.40
CA CYS A 105 -6.73 -24.43 -22.45
C CYS A 105 -6.86 -22.98 -22.91
N THR A 106 -7.01 -22.06 -21.95
CA THR A 106 -6.76 -20.63 -22.20
C THR A 106 -5.28 -20.36 -22.42
N VAL A 107 -4.95 -19.16 -22.88
CA VAL A 107 -3.55 -18.71 -23.05
C VAL A 107 -2.77 -18.80 -21.73
N GLU A 108 -3.36 -18.41 -20.60
CA GLU A 108 -2.73 -18.49 -19.28
C GLU A 108 -2.50 -19.93 -18.83
N GLU A 109 -3.44 -20.82 -19.11
CA GLU A 109 -3.34 -22.24 -18.81
C GLU A 109 -2.26 -22.91 -19.67
N LEU A 110 -2.17 -22.57 -20.96
CA LEU A 110 -1.09 -23.02 -21.85
C LEU A 110 0.28 -22.57 -21.35
N VAL A 111 0.41 -21.30 -20.97
CA VAL A 111 1.64 -20.75 -20.38
C VAL A 111 2.00 -21.49 -19.09
N SER A 112 1.02 -21.73 -18.21
CA SER A 112 1.23 -22.44 -16.95
C SER A 112 1.68 -23.89 -17.18
N HIS A 113 1.07 -24.58 -18.15
CA HIS A 113 1.45 -25.93 -18.53
C HIS A 113 2.86 -25.99 -19.13
N ALA A 114 3.23 -25.01 -19.96
CA ALA A 114 4.57 -24.87 -20.53
C ALA A 114 5.66 -24.68 -19.47
N VAL A 115 5.34 -23.97 -18.38
CA VAL A 115 6.24 -23.78 -17.24
C VAL A 115 6.33 -25.04 -16.37
N ALA A 116 5.21 -25.73 -16.16
CA ALA A 116 5.14 -26.93 -15.33
C ALA A 116 5.84 -28.15 -15.95
N TYR A 117 5.83 -28.27 -17.28
CA TYR A 117 6.35 -29.44 -18.01
C TYR A 117 7.44 -29.05 -19.03
N PRO A 118 8.62 -28.62 -18.59
CA PRO A 118 9.67 -28.10 -19.48
C PRO A 118 10.21 -29.15 -20.46
N THR A 119 10.14 -30.43 -20.12
CA THR A 119 10.53 -31.56 -20.99
C THR A 119 9.64 -31.66 -22.24
N ARG A 120 8.42 -31.13 -22.19
CA ARG A 120 7.48 -31.10 -23.33
C ARG A 120 7.69 -29.91 -24.26
N LYS A 121 8.75 -29.10 -24.06
CA LYS A 121 8.97 -27.84 -24.77
C LYS A 121 8.74 -27.95 -26.27
N ALA A 122 9.32 -28.94 -26.97
CA ALA A 122 9.15 -29.08 -28.41
C ALA A 122 7.68 -29.29 -28.83
N LEU A 123 6.97 -30.17 -28.11
CA LEU A 123 5.55 -30.47 -28.35
C LEU A 123 4.65 -29.27 -28.06
N ILE A 124 4.93 -28.56 -26.96
CA ILE A 124 4.17 -27.37 -26.56
C ILE A 124 4.49 -26.21 -27.50
N ASN A 125 5.72 -26.09 -28.01
CA ASN A 125 6.14 -25.01 -28.91
C ASN A 125 5.39 -25.07 -30.25
N ASP A 126 5.21 -26.25 -30.83
CA ASP A 126 4.40 -26.43 -32.04
C ASP A 126 2.94 -25.98 -31.81
N PHE A 127 2.39 -26.33 -30.65
CA PHE A 127 1.01 -25.96 -30.28
C PHE A 127 0.88 -24.46 -30.00
N ILE A 128 1.76 -23.88 -29.18
CA ILE A 128 1.82 -22.46 -28.87
C ILE A 128 1.96 -21.65 -30.17
N ASN A 129 2.85 -22.05 -31.06
CA ASN A 129 3.02 -21.36 -32.34
C ASN A 129 1.72 -21.42 -33.14
N THR A 130 1.05 -22.55 -33.24
CA THR A 130 -0.20 -22.62 -34.03
C THR A 130 -1.35 -21.86 -33.38
N SER A 131 -1.57 -22.08 -32.08
CA SER A 131 -2.75 -21.59 -31.35
C SER A 131 -2.62 -20.13 -30.93
N ILE A 132 -1.42 -19.67 -30.55
CA ILE A 132 -1.22 -18.29 -30.13
C ILE A 132 -0.84 -17.39 -31.32
N LEU A 133 -0.03 -17.84 -32.31
CA LEU A 133 0.27 -16.98 -33.49
C LEU A 133 -1.00 -16.58 -34.24
N SER A 134 -1.96 -17.49 -34.36
CA SER A 134 -3.22 -17.25 -35.09
C SER A 134 -4.12 -16.21 -34.41
N VAL A 135 -3.92 -15.92 -33.13
CA VAL A 135 -4.71 -14.96 -32.35
C VAL A 135 -3.90 -13.78 -31.83
N LEU A 136 -2.61 -13.64 -32.19
CA LEU A 136 -1.77 -12.53 -31.71
C LEU A 136 -2.41 -11.15 -31.90
N ASP A 137 -3.15 -10.97 -32.99
CA ASP A 137 -3.81 -9.72 -33.31
C ASP A 137 -4.97 -9.36 -32.36
N SER A 138 -5.63 -10.35 -31.75
CA SER A 138 -6.74 -10.12 -30.80
C SER A 138 -6.29 -10.00 -29.34
N LEU A 139 -5.04 -10.38 -29.01
CA LEU A 139 -4.51 -10.30 -27.65
C LEU A 139 -4.16 -8.85 -27.26
N SER A 140 -4.50 -8.50 -26.03
CA SER A 140 -4.16 -7.23 -25.39
C SER A 140 -2.67 -7.14 -25.03
N TYR A 141 -2.18 -5.93 -24.79
CA TYR A 141 -0.82 -5.70 -24.32
C TYR A 141 -0.49 -6.45 -23.02
N LYS A 142 -1.48 -6.61 -22.13
CA LYS A 142 -1.30 -7.34 -20.86
C LYS A 142 -1.10 -8.83 -21.09
N GLU A 143 -1.94 -9.45 -21.91
CA GLU A 143 -1.83 -10.87 -22.28
C GLU A 143 -0.51 -11.13 -23.02
N LEU A 144 -0.16 -10.28 -23.98
CA LEU A 144 1.12 -10.37 -24.69
C LEU A 144 2.32 -10.19 -23.74
N SER A 145 2.24 -9.28 -22.76
CA SER A 145 3.30 -9.09 -21.77
C SER A 145 3.43 -10.27 -20.81
N TYR A 146 2.31 -10.90 -20.46
CA TYR A 146 2.29 -12.14 -19.68
C TYR A 146 2.97 -13.26 -20.46
N ILE A 147 2.53 -13.54 -21.70
CA ILE A 147 3.17 -14.52 -22.60
C ILE A 147 4.67 -14.29 -22.71
N SER A 148 5.08 -13.05 -23.03
CA SER A 148 6.50 -12.68 -23.18
C SER A 148 7.34 -12.92 -21.92
N SER A 149 6.75 -12.74 -20.73
CA SER A 149 7.48 -12.91 -19.47
C SER A 149 7.76 -14.37 -19.14
N TYR A 150 6.84 -15.28 -19.50
CA TYR A 150 6.90 -16.70 -19.12
C TYR A 150 7.38 -17.62 -20.25
N LEU A 151 7.21 -17.22 -21.52
CA LEU A 151 7.57 -18.02 -22.69
C LEU A 151 8.78 -17.47 -23.45
N ARG A 152 9.75 -16.87 -22.75
CA ARG A 152 10.96 -16.26 -23.36
C ARG A 152 11.77 -17.23 -24.20
N ASP A 153 11.83 -18.50 -23.78
CA ASP A 153 12.65 -19.51 -24.45
C ASP A 153 11.88 -20.23 -25.57
N TYR A 154 10.65 -19.84 -25.87
CA TYR A 154 9.82 -20.41 -26.94
C TYR A 154 9.90 -19.57 -28.21
N ASP A 155 9.69 -20.19 -29.37
CA ASP A 155 9.88 -19.54 -30.68
C ASP A 155 8.89 -18.38 -30.91
N ILE A 156 7.77 -18.37 -30.19
CA ILE A 156 6.76 -17.32 -30.26
C ILE A 156 7.22 -15.97 -29.69
N TYR A 157 8.27 -15.96 -28.86
CA TYR A 157 8.70 -14.77 -28.12
C TYR A 157 8.92 -13.55 -29.03
N PHE A 158 9.61 -13.75 -30.16
CA PHE A 158 9.90 -12.68 -31.11
C PHE A 158 8.62 -12.07 -31.72
N SER A 159 7.67 -12.92 -32.09
CA SER A 159 6.37 -12.50 -32.65
C SER A 159 5.54 -11.73 -31.63
N VAL A 160 5.51 -12.19 -30.37
CA VAL A 160 4.82 -11.51 -29.26
C VAL A 160 5.44 -10.15 -28.98
N GLU A 161 6.77 -10.07 -28.90
CA GLU A 161 7.48 -8.80 -28.67
C GLU A 161 7.27 -7.79 -29.81
N ASN A 162 7.21 -8.26 -31.05
CA ASN A 162 6.86 -7.39 -32.17
C ASN A 162 5.41 -6.93 -32.09
N LYS A 163 4.46 -7.83 -31.80
CA LYS A 163 3.04 -7.46 -31.68
C LYS A 163 2.79 -6.46 -30.56
N LYS A 164 3.52 -6.55 -29.44
CA LYS A 164 3.46 -5.57 -28.34
C LYS A 164 3.79 -4.15 -28.80
N LYS A 165 4.68 -3.97 -29.79
CA LYS A 165 5.03 -2.66 -30.33
C LYS A 165 3.85 -2.01 -31.06
N ASP A 166 2.91 -2.80 -31.58
CA ASP A 166 1.71 -2.32 -32.26
C ASP A 166 0.62 -1.84 -31.26
N ARG A 167 0.77 -2.11 -29.95
CA ARG A 167 -0.24 -1.82 -28.91
C ARG A 167 -0.07 -0.45 -28.25
N THR A 168 0.41 0.54 -29.01
CA THR A 168 0.73 1.88 -28.51
C THR A 168 -0.41 2.53 -27.74
N TYR A 169 -1.66 2.42 -28.22
CA TYR A 169 -2.83 3.00 -27.56
C TYR A 169 -3.12 2.36 -26.20
N GLU A 170 -3.02 1.03 -26.10
CA GLU A 170 -3.24 0.32 -24.83
C GLU A 170 -2.16 0.65 -23.80
N ILE A 171 -0.90 0.73 -24.24
CA ILE A 171 0.23 1.15 -23.40
C ILE A 171 -0.03 2.57 -22.88
N GLN A 172 -0.47 3.48 -23.75
CA GLN A 172 -0.79 4.86 -23.37
C GLN A 172 -1.94 4.92 -22.37
N ASN A 173 -2.99 4.11 -22.55
CA ASN A 173 -4.11 4.03 -21.62
C ASN A 173 -3.69 3.47 -20.26
N ILE A 174 -2.91 2.38 -20.23
CA ILE A 174 -2.34 1.81 -19.00
C ILE A 174 -1.48 2.84 -18.27
N LEU A 175 -0.64 3.58 -19.00
CA LEU A 175 0.18 4.64 -18.44
C LEU A 175 -0.69 5.75 -17.83
N GLN A 176 -1.71 6.22 -18.56
CA GLN A 176 -2.64 7.22 -18.06
C GLN A 176 -3.32 6.76 -16.76
N GLN A 177 -3.85 5.54 -16.72
CA GLN A 177 -4.51 4.97 -15.54
C GLN A 177 -3.54 4.89 -14.33
N ASN A 178 -2.32 4.41 -14.55
CA ASN A 178 -1.32 4.29 -13.50
C ASN A 178 -0.93 5.65 -12.91
N VAL A 179 -0.77 6.68 -13.74
CA VAL A 179 -0.43 8.02 -13.27
C VAL A 179 -1.61 8.67 -12.52
N HIS A 180 -2.85 8.44 -12.98
CA HIS A 180 -4.03 8.93 -12.26
C HIS A 180 -4.12 8.28 -10.87
N LYS A 181 -3.92 6.96 -10.77
CA LYS A 181 -3.90 6.26 -9.48
C LYS A 181 -2.79 6.80 -8.56
N TYR A 182 -1.60 7.07 -9.10
CA TYR A 182 -0.54 7.72 -8.34
C TYR A 182 -0.96 9.10 -7.80
N CYS A 183 -1.65 9.91 -8.61
CA CYS A 183 -2.18 11.20 -8.17
C CYS A 183 -3.31 11.08 -7.13
N GLU A 184 -4.10 10.00 -7.14
CA GLU A 184 -5.06 9.71 -6.08
C GLU A 184 -4.36 9.45 -4.73
N GLU A 185 -3.25 8.72 -4.73
CA GLU A 185 -2.44 8.49 -3.52
C GLU A 185 -1.87 9.81 -2.96
N GLU A 186 -1.45 10.74 -3.83
CA GLU A 186 -1.01 12.07 -3.39
C GLU A 186 -2.13 12.87 -2.72
N MET A 187 -3.39 12.73 -3.18
CA MET A 187 -4.54 13.36 -2.54
C MET A 187 -4.75 12.84 -1.12
N VAL A 188 -4.61 11.52 -0.90
CA VAL A 188 -4.68 10.92 0.44
C VAL A 188 -3.57 11.47 1.35
N LEU A 189 -2.35 11.60 0.84
CA LEU A 189 -1.23 12.19 1.60
C LEU A 189 -1.48 13.68 1.92
N MET A 190 -2.11 14.42 1.01
CA MET A 190 -2.49 15.81 1.24
C MET A 190 -3.51 15.95 2.37
N GLU A 191 -4.45 15.01 2.53
CA GLU A 191 -5.38 15.05 3.67
C GLU A 191 -4.65 14.97 5.01
N SER A 192 -3.59 14.17 5.09
CA SER A 192 -2.70 14.11 6.26
C SER A 192 -1.97 15.44 6.51
N LEU A 193 -1.47 16.10 5.45
CA LEU A 193 -0.89 17.45 5.57
C LEU A 193 -1.92 18.44 6.14
N LEU A 194 -3.14 18.46 5.60
CA LEU A 194 -4.20 19.38 6.02
C LEU A 194 -4.56 19.17 7.49
N PHE A 195 -4.71 17.92 7.91
CA PHE A 195 -4.93 17.57 9.31
C PHE A 195 -3.80 18.05 10.22
N ASN A 196 -2.54 17.87 9.79
CA ASN A 196 -1.38 18.29 10.58
C ASN A 196 -1.29 19.82 10.69
N ILE A 197 -1.55 20.55 9.60
CA ILE A 197 -1.63 22.02 9.60
C ILE A 197 -2.67 22.49 10.61
N GLU A 198 -3.91 21.99 10.50
CA GLU A 198 -5.01 22.36 11.38
C GLU A 198 -4.66 22.07 12.86
N LYS A 199 -4.17 20.86 13.13
CA LYS A 199 -3.71 20.47 14.47
C LYS A 199 -2.58 21.37 14.99
N SER A 200 -1.64 21.76 14.13
CA SER A 200 -0.54 22.66 14.50
C SER A 200 -1.04 24.06 14.83
N VAL A 201 -2.02 24.58 14.08
CA VAL A 201 -2.68 25.86 14.35
C VAL A 201 -3.43 25.81 15.68
N TRP A 202 -4.25 24.79 15.93
CA TRP A 202 -5.00 24.66 17.18
C TRP A 202 -4.10 24.54 18.39
N ARG A 203 -3.07 23.70 18.32
CA ARG A 203 -2.08 23.57 19.41
C ARG A 203 -1.37 24.87 19.70
N TYR A 204 -1.02 25.63 18.65
CA TYR A 204 -0.38 26.92 18.79
C TYR A 204 -1.31 27.95 19.43
N LEU A 205 -2.56 28.05 18.95
CA LEU A 205 -3.56 28.96 19.47
C LEU A 205 -3.86 28.70 20.95
N PHE A 206 -4.25 27.48 21.31
CA PHE A 206 -4.62 27.16 22.71
C PHE A 206 -3.41 27.18 23.65
N GLY A 207 -2.24 26.75 23.17
CA GLY A 207 -0.99 26.87 23.93
C GLY A 207 -0.64 28.33 24.22
N GLY A 208 -0.73 29.20 23.22
CA GLY A 208 -0.51 30.63 23.38
C GLY A 208 -1.58 31.29 24.26
N TYR A 209 -2.85 30.88 24.15
CA TYR A 209 -3.93 31.43 24.98
C TYR A 209 -3.81 31.05 26.46
N LYS A 210 -3.25 29.86 26.75
CA LYS A 210 -2.87 29.50 28.12
C LYS A 210 -1.85 30.47 28.71
N GLU A 211 -0.87 30.89 27.92
CA GLU A 211 0.10 31.91 28.35
C GLU A 211 -0.56 33.29 28.49
N VAL A 212 -1.46 33.69 27.59
CA VAL A 212 -2.27 34.91 27.75
C VAL A 212 -3.00 34.88 29.10
N ALA A 213 -3.69 33.80 29.43
CA ALA A 213 -4.40 33.66 30.70
C ALA A 213 -3.48 33.76 31.92
N LYS A 214 -2.33 33.09 31.86
CA LYS A 214 -1.31 33.14 32.93
C LYS A 214 -0.81 34.57 33.14
N TYR A 215 -0.38 35.26 32.08
CA TYR A 215 0.12 36.63 32.20
C TYR A 215 -0.98 37.60 32.60
N TYR A 216 -2.19 37.48 32.06
CA TYR A 216 -3.31 38.35 32.39
C TYR A 216 -3.75 38.20 33.86
N SER A 217 -3.68 36.99 34.43
CA SER A 217 -3.93 36.75 35.86
C SER A 217 -2.89 37.40 36.79
N GLN A 218 -1.67 37.64 36.29
CA GLN A 218 -0.59 38.27 37.04
C GLN A 218 -0.62 39.81 36.95
N ILE A 219 -1.45 40.37 36.07
CA ILE A 219 -1.65 41.82 35.97
C ILE A 219 -2.50 42.27 37.16
N GLY A 220 -1.81 42.79 38.19
CA GLY A 220 -2.43 43.29 39.42
C GLY A 220 -3.41 44.44 39.19
N MET A 221 -3.09 45.40 38.32
CA MET A 221 -4.00 46.48 37.93
C MET A 221 -4.08 46.61 36.40
N ILE A 222 -5.27 46.38 35.84
CA ILE A 222 -5.63 46.82 34.49
C ILE A 222 -5.76 48.36 34.50
N PRO A 223 -5.48 49.09 33.42
CA PRO A 223 -5.76 50.52 33.34
C PRO A 223 -7.24 50.84 33.54
N ASP A 224 -7.55 51.93 34.22
CA ASP A 224 -8.95 52.39 34.39
C ASP A 224 -9.51 52.97 33.07
N ASP A 225 -8.64 53.47 32.19
CA ASP A 225 -9.00 53.80 30.82
C ASP A 225 -9.21 52.52 29.99
N VAL A 226 -10.44 52.31 29.55
CA VAL A 226 -10.87 51.15 28.76
C VAL A 226 -10.07 51.02 27.45
N THR A 227 -9.73 52.15 26.82
CA THR A 227 -8.95 52.13 25.56
C THR A 227 -7.56 51.54 25.80
N THR A 228 -6.88 52.02 26.83
CA THR A 228 -5.56 51.53 27.26
C THR A 228 -5.64 50.06 27.71
N ALA A 229 -6.70 49.65 28.41
CA ALA A 229 -6.93 48.26 28.81
C ALA A 229 -7.07 47.31 27.60
N VAL A 230 -7.82 47.74 26.57
CA VAL A 230 -7.97 46.99 25.31
C VAL A 230 -6.63 46.88 24.59
N GLU A 231 -5.87 47.97 24.50
CA GLU A 231 -4.55 47.98 23.84
C GLU A 231 -3.54 47.08 24.54
N GLN A 232 -3.48 47.10 25.87
CA GLN A 232 -2.63 46.22 26.65
C GLN A 232 -3.00 44.76 26.46
N TYR A 233 -4.29 44.42 26.47
CA TYR A 233 -4.73 43.04 26.22
C TYR A 233 -4.41 42.59 24.79
N ARG A 234 -4.62 43.46 23.79
CA ARG A 234 -4.22 43.19 22.39
C ARG A 234 -2.72 42.96 22.26
N ALA A 235 -1.89 43.77 22.93
CA ALA A 235 -0.45 43.61 22.93
C ALA A 235 -0.03 42.29 23.59
N LEU A 236 -0.70 41.89 24.68
CA LEU A 236 -0.48 40.61 25.33
C LEU A 236 -0.80 39.43 24.40
N VAL A 237 -1.98 39.44 23.77
CA VAL A 237 -2.37 38.41 22.80
C VAL A 237 -1.37 38.33 21.64
N ARG A 238 -0.94 39.46 21.08
CA ARG A 238 0.06 39.48 20.00
C ARG A 238 1.41 38.92 20.41
N THR A 239 1.83 39.18 21.65
CA THR A 239 3.09 38.66 22.20
C THR A 239 3.03 37.16 22.40
N CYS A 240 1.94 36.65 22.99
CA CYS A 240 1.78 35.22 23.28
C CYS A 240 1.41 34.39 22.04
N ILE A 241 0.78 35.00 21.03
CA ILE A 241 0.24 34.33 19.84
C ILE A 241 0.69 35.07 18.59
N SER A 242 2.01 35.11 18.38
CA SER A 242 2.64 35.74 17.23
C SER A 242 2.25 35.05 15.91
N THR A 243 1.70 35.82 14.96
CA THR A 243 1.32 35.33 13.62
C THR A 243 2.54 34.93 12.78
N LYS A 244 3.70 35.56 13.02
CA LYS A 244 4.95 35.26 12.31
C LYS A 244 5.47 33.87 12.66
N ASP A 245 5.38 33.48 13.92
CA ASP A 245 5.95 32.20 14.38
C ASP A 245 5.14 31.00 13.88
N ILE A 246 3.81 31.09 13.91
CA ILE A 246 2.97 30.03 13.31
C ILE A 246 3.15 29.98 11.79
N SER A 247 3.24 31.13 11.10
CA SER A 247 3.45 31.17 9.66
C SER A 247 4.77 30.50 9.26
N LYS A 248 5.84 30.73 10.03
CA LYS A 248 7.13 30.05 9.84
C LYS A 248 7.00 28.54 10.03
N LYS A 249 6.30 28.11 11.10
CA LYS A 249 6.08 26.69 11.39
C LYS A 249 5.30 25.98 10.28
N LEU A 250 4.18 26.55 9.84
CA LEU A 250 3.37 25.99 8.76
C LEU A 250 4.14 25.92 7.45
N LYS A 251 4.93 26.97 7.13
CA LYS A 251 5.79 26.97 5.96
C LYS A 251 6.81 25.83 5.99
N THR A 252 7.38 25.51 7.15
CA THR A 252 8.28 24.36 7.29
C THR A 252 7.56 23.03 7.05
N GLU A 253 6.38 22.82 7.64
CA GLU A 253 5.59 21.59 7.45
C GLU A 253 5.21 21.40 5.97
N ILE A 254 4.74 22.46 5.31
CA ILE A 254 4.40 22.47 3.90
C ILE A 254 5.62 22.15 3.03
N ASN A 255 6.76 22.81 3.29
CA ASN A 255 7.98 22.58 2.52
C ASN A 255 8.47 21.12 2.64
N GLN A 256 8.37 20.52 3.83
CA GLN A 256 8.74 19.12 4.05
C GLN A 256 7.83 18.17 3.24
N PHE A 257 6.53 18.43 3.23
CA PHE A 257 5.58 17.70 2.40
C PHE A 257 5.91 17.84 0.91
N CYS A 258 6.02 19.08 0.41
CA CYS A 258 6.32 19.35 -0.99
C CYS A 258 7.63 18.69 -1.43
N ASN A 259 8.68 18.73 -0.61
CA ASN A 259 9.96 18.06 -0.90
C ASN A 259 9.80 16.55 -1.01
N SER A 260 8.98 15.94 -0.16
CA SER A 260 8.71 14.50 -0.17
C SER A 260 7.97 14.08 -1.45
N ILE A 261 6.91 14.81 -1.82
CA ILE A 261 6.17 14.59 -3.07
C ILE A 261 7.10 14.81 -4.28
N ASN A 262 7.88 15.88 -4.30
CA ASN A 262 8.82 16.16 -5.39
C ASN A 262 9.86 15.05 -5.58
N LYS A 263 10.35 14.46 -4.48
CA LYS A 263 11.26 13.31 -4.53
C LYS A 263 10.54 12.07 -5.08
N ALA A 264 9.34 11.78 -4.59
CA ALA A 264 8.56 10.63 -5.04
C ALA A 264 8.24 10.73 -6.54
N ARG A 265 7.82 11.91 -7.02
CA ARG A 265 7.58 12.18 -8.44
C ARG A 265 8.82 12.06 -9.31
N THR A 266 9.98 12.49 -8.78
CA THR A 266 11.26 12.31 -9.49
C THR A 266 11.57 10.83 -9.68
N ASN A 267 11.41 10.02 -8.64
CA ASN A 267 11.60 8.58 -8.74
C ASN A 267 10.58 7.94 -9.70
N TYR A 268 9.29 8.31 -9.58
CA TYR A 268 8.23 7.83 -10.47
C TYR A 268 8.54 8.14 -11.94
N ALA A 269 8.91 9.39 -12.25
CA ALA A 269 9.28 9.81 -13.60
C ALA A 269 10.50 9.07 -14.16
N GLN A 270 11.48 8.76 -13.31
CA GLN A 270 12.68 8.00 -13.71
C GLN A 270 12.35 6.57 -14.17
N TYR A 271 11.33 5.91 -13.60
CA TYR A 271 10.87 4.60 -14.09
C TYR A 271 10.40 4.65 -15.55
N PHE A 272 9.94 5.81 -16.02
CA PHE A 272 9.53 6.05 -17.40
C PHE A 272 10.61 6.77 -18.23
N GLY A 273 11.86 6.84 -17.74
CA GLY A 273 12.97 7.48 -18.44
C GLY A 273 12.90 9.01 -18.51
N ARG A 274 11.99 9.63 -17.75
CA ARG A 274 11.78 11.09 -17.74
C ARG A 274 12.56 11.75 -16.62
N LYS A 275 13.06 12.97 -16.86
CA LYS A 275 13.86 13.76 -15.90
C LYS A 275 13.21 15.11 -15.65
N ASN A 276 13.40 15.64 -14.44
CA ASN A 276 12.94 16.98 -14.02
C ASN A 276 11.41 17.18 -14.11
N PRO A 277 10.60 16.38 -13.38
CA PRO A 277 9.16 16.58 -13.36
C PRO A 277 8.78 17.95 -12.75
N PRO A 278 7.59 18.49 -13.09
CA PRO A 278 7.04 19.69 -12.46
C PRO A 278 7.04 19.56 -10.94
N LYS A 279 7.66 20.53 -10.28
CA LYS A 279 7.71 20.57 -8.81
C LYS A 279 6.43 21.15 -8.25
N ILE A 280 5.98 20.59 -7.14
CA ILE A 280 4.93 21.16 -6.31
C ILE A 280 5.54 22.09 -5.28
N ASN A 281 4.88 23.23 -5.08
CA ASN A 281 5.17 24.19 -4.03
C ASN A 281 3.86 24.88 -3.66
N PHE A 282 3.47 24.84 -2.39
CA PHE A 282 2.22 25.47 -1.94
C PHE A 282 2.47 26.86 -1.38
N VAL A 283 1.60 27.79 -1.76
CA VAL A 283 1.50 29.11 -1.14
C VAL A 283 0.20 29.13 -0.32
N ILE A 284 0.32 29.35 0.99
CA ILE A 284 -0.82 29.47 1.90
C ILE A 284 -1.08 30.93 2.28
N PRO A 285 -2.36 31.32 2.48
CA PRO A 285 -2.69 32.59 3.10
C PRO A 285 -2.03 32.73 4.48
N GLU A 286 -1.65 33.95 4.85
CA GLU A 286 -1.16 34.23 6.21
C GLU A 286 -2.30 34.12 7.24
N LEU A 287 -1.95 33.60 8.42
CA LEU A 287 -2.88 33.55 9.55
C LEU A 287 -2.94 34.91 10.25
N ASP A 288 -4.14 35.27 10.68
CA ASP A 288 -4.40 36.53 11.40
C ASP A 288 -5.28 36.27 12.62
N PHE A 289 -4.69 36.50 13.80
CA PHE A 289 -5.33 36.34 15.11
C PHE A 289 -5.85 37.67 15.68
N SER A 290 -5.93 38.73 14.87
CA SER A 290 -6.61 39.96 15.29
C SER A 290 -8.10 39.71 15.50
N TYR A 291 -8.66 40.40 16.49
CA TYR A 291 -10.05 40.25 16.92
C TYR A 291 -10.70 41.62 17.13
N ASN A 292 -12.02 41.64 17.04
CA ASN A 292 -12.85 42.80 17.34
C ASN A 292 -13.97 42.41 18.30
N VAL A 293 -13.74 42.65 19.58
CA VAL A 293 -14.69 42.32 20.67
C VAL A 293 -15.07 43.62 21.37
N SER A 294 -16.35 43.74 21.74
CA SER A 294 -16.86 44.89 22.48
C SER A 294 -16.09 45.10 23.79
N SER A 295 -15.83 46.35 24.15
CA SER A 295 -15.17 46.70 25.40
C SER A 295 -16.13 46.75 26.60
N ASP A 296 -17.41 46.42 26.44
CA ASP A 296 -18.44 46.48 27.49
C ASP A 296 -18.02 45.73 28.76
N MET A 297 -17.42 44.55 28.62
CA MET A 297 -16.95 43.77 29.79
C MET A 297 -15.80 44.46 30.52
N LEU A 298 -14.93 45.20 29.81
CA LEU A 298 -13.86 45.99 30.44
C LEU A 298 -14.41 47.27 31.10
N VAL A 299 -15.51 47.82 30.58
CA VAL A 299 -16.25 48.91 31.25
C VAL A 299 -16.81 48.42 32.58
N GLU A 300 -17.39 47.22 32.62
CA GLU A 300 -17.90 46.62 33.86
C GLU A 300 -16.78 46.26 34.85
N VAL A 301 -15.58 45.89 34.37
CA VAL A 301 -14.37 45.79 35.21
C VAL A 301 -14.05 47.14 35.86
N GLY A 302 -14.06 48.24 35.09
CA GLY A 302 -13.85 49.60 35.62
C GLY A 302 -14.88 49.98 36.69
N LYS A 303 -16.17 49.76 36.43
CA LYS A 303 -17.25 50.04 37.39
C LYS A 303 -17.14 49.20 38.67
N ALA A 304 -16.80 47.91 38.54
CA ALA A 304 -16.58 47.04 39.71
C ALA A 304 -15.46 47.56 40.62
N ARG A 305 -14.45 48.24 40.04
CA ARG A 305 -13.35 48.87 40.77
C ARG A 305 -13.70 50.22 41.35
N GLU A 306 -14.46 51.05 40.65
CA GLU A 306 -14.96 52.32 41.21
C GLU A 306 -15.79 52.05 42.47
N HIS A 307 -16.67 51.03 42.43
CA HIS A 307 -17.40 50.57 43.62
C HIS A 307 -16.46 50.06 44.73
N PHE A 308 -15.33 49.43 44.39
CA PHE A 308 -14.32 49.02 45.36
C PHE A 308 -13.58 50.21 46.00
N VAL A 309 -13.31 51.28 45.23
CA VAL A 309 -12.68 52.50 45.73
C VAL A 309 -13.65 53.30 46.59
N ASP A 310 -14.90 53.45 46.16
CA ASP A 310 -15.95 54.18 46.88
C ASP A 310 -16.33 53.49 48.20
N ASP A 311 -16.49 52.17 48.21
CA ASP A 311 -16.75 51.43 49.47
C ASP A 311 -15.58 51.61 50.45
N ARG A 312 -14.33 51.65 49.94
CA ARG A 312 -13.11 51.86 50.72
C ARG A 312 -12.95 53.32 51.20
N GLU A 313 -13.40 54.31 50.44
CA GLU A 313 -13.44 55.71 50.88
C GLU A 313 -14.55 55.97 51.91
N THR A 314 -15.67 55.26 51.79
CA THR A 314 -16.76 55.28 52.77
C THR A 314 -16.32 54.64 54.09
N THR A 315 -15.46 53.60 54.04
CA THR A 315 -14.79 53.06 55.25
C THR A 315 -13.65 53.95 55.75
N LYS A 316 -12.94 54.71 54.90
CA LYS A 316 -11.86 55.63 55.33
C LYS A 316 -12.33 56.79 56.22
N LYS A 317 -13.63 57.14 56.25
CA LYS A 317 -14.17 58.06 57.26
C LYS A 317 -14.18 57.46 58.68
N ILE A 318 -13.86 56.17 58.82
CA ILE A 318 -13.66 55.49 60.10
C ILE A 318 -12.36 54.66 60.02
N SER A 319 -11.25 55.25 60.51
CA SER A 319 -9.95 54.61 60.83
C SER A 319 -8.83 54.64 59.76
N ASN A 320 -7.82 55.45 60.06
CA ASN A 320 -6.46 55.47 59.50
C ASN A 320 -5.65 54.21 59.87
N VAL A 321 -5.94 53.02 59.30
CA VAL A 321 -4.99 51.89 59.29
C VAL A 321 -5.27 50.98 58.08
N ALA A 322 -4.67 51.24 56.91
CA ALA A 322 -4.72 50.30 55.77
C ALA A 322 -3.60 50.48 54.73
N SER A 323 -2.39 50.87 55.16
CA SER A 323 -1.18 50.83 54.31
C SER A 323 -0.44 49.48 54.34
N VAL A 324 -1.01 48.44 54.94
CA VAL A 324 -0.36 47.14 55.09
C VAL A 324 -1.38 46.01 54.91
N PHE A 325 -1.80 45.71 53.67
CA PHE A 325 -2.55 44.48 53.37
C PHE A 325 -2.23 43.95 51.95
N ILE A 326 -0.93 43.75 51.68
CA ILE A 326 -0.42 42.84 50.64
C ILE A 326 -0.02 41.48 51.25
N GLY A 327 -0.01 41.33 52.57
CA GLY A 327 0.43 40.09 53.22
C GLY A 327 -0.70 39.33 53.90
N PHE A 328 -1.19 38.28 53.23
CA PHE A 328 -1.50 36.97 53.82
C PHE A 328 -2.40 36.90 55.08
N TRP A 329 -3.62 36.37 54.92
CA TRP A 329 -4.45 35.61 55.89
C TRP A 329 -4.29 35.84 57.43
N ALA A 330 -5.44 36.08 58.09
CA ALA A 330 -5.74 36.14 59.55
C ALA A 330 -5.80 37.57 60.15
N THR A 331 -6.93 38.09 60.64
CA THR A 331 -7.58 37.67 61.90
C THR A 331 -8.97 38.34 62.05
N ILE A 332 -9.92 37.59 62.63
CA ILE A 332 -11.38 37.63 62.48
C ILE A 332 -12.09 38.59 63.47
N GLY A 333 -13.20 39.21 63.05
CA GLY A 333 -14.23 39.74 63.97
C GLY A 333 -15.12 40.84 63.40
N LYS A 334 -14.54 41.79 62.65
CA LYS A 334 -15.26 42.84 61.90
C LYS A 334 -14.90 42.82 60.40
N GLY A 335 -13.71 42.30 60.08
CA GLY A 335 -13.23 42.07 58.72
C GLY A 335 -13.91 40.92 57.96
N ALA A 336 -14.92 40.23 58.51
CA ALA A 336 -15.66 39.21 57.77
C ALA A 336 -16.71 39.80 56.81
N LEU A 337 -17.35 40.92 57.18
CA LEU A 337 -18.26 41.65 56.29
C LEU A 337 -17.48 42.44 55.22
N ASP A 338 -16.36 43.08 55.61
CA ASP A 338 -15.46 43.74 54.66
C ASP A 338 -14.74 42.73 53.74
N MET A 339 -14.32 41.55 54.23
CA MET A 339 -13.78 40.48 53.37
C MET A 339 -14.85 39.90 52.44
N MET A 340 -16.10 39.76 52.85
CA MET A 340 -17.17 39.28 51.95
C MET A 340 -17.53 40.33 50.88
N ALA A 341 -17.51 41.63 51.20
CA ALA A 341 -17.72 42.70 50.22
C ALA A 341 -16.53 42.84 49.26
N VAL A 342 -15.29 42.82 49.79
CA VAL A 342 -14.04 42.80 49.01
C VAL A 342 -13.92 41.53 48.16
N SER A 343 -14.30 40.37 48.69
CA SER A 343 -14.37 39.10 47.93
C SER A 343 -15.41 39.20 46.82
N ASN A 344 -16.66 39.60 47.12
CA ASN A 344 -17.73 39.70 46.13
C ASN A 344 -17.42 40.71 45.00
N LEU A 345 -16.70 41.80 45.30
CA LEU A 345 -16.28 42.79 44.29
C LEU A 345 -15.07 42.31 43.48
N SER A 346 -14.10 41.67 44.12
CA SER A 346 -12.98 41.00 43.44
C SER A 346 -13.48 39.86 42.53
N ASP A 347 -14.48 39.10 42.98
CA ASP A 347 -15.11 38.01 42.22
C ASP A 347 -15.85 38.55 40.99
N LYS A 348 -16.51 39.73 41.10
CA LYS A 348 -17.12 40.42 39.94
C LYS A 348 -16.07 40.89 38.94
N GLU A 349 -14.96 41.46 39.40
CA GLU A 349 -13.88 41.89 38.52
C GLU A 349 -13.26 40.71 37.77
N VAL A 350 -12.94 39.63 38.49
CA VAL A 350 -12.42 38.39 37.91
C VAL A 350 -13.42 37.81 36.89
N HIS A 351 -14.71 37.80 37.23
CA HIS A 351 -15.76 37.32 36.33
C HIS A 351 -15.82 38.09 35.00
N PHE A 352 -15.84 39.43 35.03
CA PHE A 352 -15.89 40.23 33.80
C PHE A 352 -14.60 40.13 32.97
N ARG A 353 -13.44 40.02 33.63
CA ARG A 353 -12.15 39.72 32.98
C ARG A 353 -12.20 38.37 32.26
N GLU A 354 -12.69 37.33 32.92
CA GLU A 354 -12.85 36.00 32.34
C GLU A 354 -13.79 36.01 31.13
N MET A 355 -14.94 36.69 31.24
CA MET A 355 -15.88 36.82 30.13
C MET A 355 -15.26 37.55 28.92
N TYR A 356 -14.51 38.64 29.17
CA TYR A 356 -13.80 39.34 28.08
C TYR A 356 -12.79 38.42 27.40
N MET A 357 -12.00 37.66 28.17
CA MET A 357 -11.09 36.67 27.62
C MET A 357 -11.82 35.57 26.84
N GLN A 358 -12.98 35.10 27.30
CA GLN A 358 -13.74 34.07 26.60
C GLN A 358 -14.27 34.58 25.25
N GLU A 359 -14.80 35.80 25.20
CA GLU A 359 -15.29 36.40 23.95
C GLU A 359 -14.14 36.69 22.96
N VAL A 360 -12.97 37.11 23.44
CA VAL A 360 -11.78 37.24 22.56
C VAL A 360 -11.35 35.89 22.00
N LEU A 361 -11.28 34.85 22.83
CA LEU A 361 -10.92 33.52 22.35
C LEU A 361 -11.90 33.02 21.29
N LYS A 362 -13.20 33.18 21.55
CA LYS A 362 -14.28 32.77 20.65
C LYS A 362 -14.19 33.45 19.29
N GLU A 363 -13.97 34.76 19.25
CA GLU A 363 -13.79 35.50 17.99
C GLU A 363 -12.56 35.03 17.21
N ILE A 364 -11.43 34.80 17.91
CA ILE A 364 -10.21 34.27 17.29
C ILE A 364 -10.45 32.86 16.75
N VAL A 365 -11.12 31.98 17.49
CA VAL A 365 -11.44 30.60 17.07
C VAL A 365 -12.27 30.62 15.78
N ILE A 366 -13.37 31.39 15.74
CA ILE A 366 -14.23 31.50 14.54
C ILE A 366 -13.42 31.97 13.33
N LYS A 367 -12.53 32.94 13.52
CA LYS A 367 -11.68 33.46 12.46
C LYS A 367 -10.67 32.42 11.97
N VAL A 368 -10.06 31.67 12.90
CA VAL A 368 -9.11 30.60 12.59
C VAL A 368 -9.79 29.45 11.83
N GLU A 369 -11.01 29.05 12.19
CA GLU A 369 -11.78 28.05 11.45
C GLU A 369 -11.97 28.47 9.98
N ARG A 370 -12.35 29.73 9.75
CA ARG A 370 -12.51 30.28 8.40
C ARG A 370 -11.18 30.29 7.65
N GLN A 371 -10.08 30.69 8.30
CA GLN A 371 -8.75 30.70 7.68
C GLN A 371 -8.24 29.28 7.36
N ASN A 372 -8.44 28.30 8.25
CA ASN A 372 -8.10 26.90 7.99
C ASN A 372 -8.86 26.34 6.78
N LEU A 373 -10.14 26.67 6.63
CA LEU A 373 -10.92 26.28 5.45
C LEU A 373 -10.36 26.91 4.16
N LEU A 374 -9.93 28.17 4.21
CA LEU A 374 -9.30 28.84 3.07
C LEU A 374 -7.96 28.22 2.70
N ILE A 375 -7.13 27.90 3.69
CA ILE A 375 -5.85 27.19 3.49
C ILE A 375 -6.11 25.85 2.82
N LYS A 376 -7.07 25.06 3.33
CA LYS A 376 -7.46 23.77 2.75
C LYS A 376 -7.83 23.89 1.27
N LYS A 377 -8.78 24.77 0.94
CA LYS A 377 -9.22 25.00 -0.45
C LYS A 377 -8.07 25.47 -1.35
N SER A 378 -7.17 26.30 -0.82
CA SER A 378 -6.00 26.80 -1.56
C SER A 378 -5.02 25.67 -1.91
N ILE A 379 -4.68 24.83 -0.93
CA ILE A 379 -3.77 23.69 -1.11
C ILE A 379 -4.37 22.68 -2.10
N GLU A 380 -5.64 22.30 -1.94
CA GLU A 380 -6.33 21.36 -2.83
C GLU A 380 -6.33 21.84 -4.29
N LYS A 381 -6.62 23.14 -4.50
CA LYS A 381 -6.62 23.74 -5.84
C LYS A 381 -5.24 23.70 -6.47
N GLN A 382 -4.21 24.10 -5.72
CA GLN A 382 -2.82 24.09 -6.20
C GLN A 382 -2.34 22.67 -6.51
N LEU A 383 -2.70 21.69 -5.67
CA LEU A 383 -2.35 20.28 -5.89
C LEU A 383 -2.96 19.77 -7.20
N LYS A 384 -4.27 19.93 -7.39
CA LYS A 384 -4.96 19.48 -8.62
C LYS A 384 -4.38 20.12 -9.88
N GLN A 385 -4.11 21.42 -9.86
CA GLN A 385 -3.47 22.11 -10.98
C GLN A 385 -2.08 21.55 -11.30
N ASN A 386 -1.29 21.29 -10.25
CA ASN A 386 0.06 20.75 -10.40
C ASN A 386 0.06 19.27 -10.82
N GLN A 387 -0.92 18.48 -10.35
CA GLN A 387 -1.14 17.09 -10.79
C GLN A 387 -1.47 17.00 -12.27
N ASN A 388 -2.34 17.87 -12.80
CA ASN A 388 -2.60 17.92 -14.24
C ASN A 388 -1.31 18.16 -15.05
N GLY A 389 -0.45 19.05 -14.56
CA GLY A 389 0.87 19.28 -15.16
C GLY A 389 1.78 18.04 -15.11
N PHE A 390 1.76 17.30 -14.00
CA PHE A 390 2.52 16.06 -13.83
C PHE A 390 2.00 14.91 -14.70
N ILE A 391 0.67 14.73 -14.77
CA ILE A 391 0.03 13.74 -15.65
C ILE A 391 0.46 13.98 -17.09
N ASN A 392 0.28 15.20 -17.59
CA ASN A 392 0.69 15.58 -18.95
C ASN A 392 2.20 15.34 -19.18
N PHE A 393 3.03 15.62 -18.17
CA PHE A 393 4.47 15.39 -18.25
C PHE A 393 4.84 13.90 -18.37
N ILE A 394 4.08 12.98 -17.77
CA ILE A 394 4.35 11.54 -17.88
C ILE A 394 3.79 10.97 -19.19
N THR A 395 2.62 11.44 -19.61
CA THR A 395 1.88 10.84 -20.72
C THR A 395 2.25 11.38 -22.10
N ASN A 396 2.84 12.58 -22.18
CA ASN A 396 3.33 13.21 -23.42
C ASN A 396 4.85 13.21 -23.41
#